data_AF-A0AA35V499-F1
#
_entry.id   AF-A0AA35V499-F1
#
_cell.length_a   1.000
_cell.length_b   1.000
_cell.length_c   1.000
_cell.angle_alpha   90.00
_cell.angle_beta   90.00
_cell.angle_gamma   90.00
#
_symmetry.space_group_name_H-M   'P 1'
#
loop_
_entity.id
_entity.type
_entity.pdbx_description
1 polymer ?
#
loop_
_entity_poly.entity_id
_entity_poly.type
_entity_poly.pdbx_seq_one_letter_code
_entity_poly.pdbx_strand_id
1 'polypeptide(L)'
;MGPQVVIGKSIYWCAVDCTTVDSVFKTRNLIMSFDITNEKFEVVVLPERMAIITFSLLSVSKLRESLVILEDNKCGYNTTNEEQVCCTVWMMEQGVETSFTKLFSIKAPGQLMRVVGFRRRGGPIMEVQDYAFESTEELVVYEPNSELSNHLISGSSFTVNSYIETLVLLGSSDCSSY
;
A
#
# COMPACT_ATOMS: atom_id res chain seq x y z
N MET A 1 3.89 5.51 12.67
CA MET A 1 4.80 5.00 11.62
C MET A 1 3.98 4.84 10.35
N GLY A 2 4.50 5.30 9.21
CA GLY A 2 3.84 5.07 7.92
C GLY A 2 3.83 3.58 7.57
N PRO A 3 2.87 3.10 6.77
CA PRO A 3 2.83 1.71 6.35
C PRO A 3 4.11 1.37 5.56
N GLN A 4 4.80 0.32 5.99
CA GLN A 4 5.93 -0.28 5.29
C GLN A 4 5.51 -1.63 4.70
N VAL A 5 6.20 -2.08 3.66
CA VAL A 5 5.91 -3.37 3.03
C VAL A 5 7.17 -4.14 2.69
N VAL A 6 7.14 -5.45 2.91
CA VAL A 6 8.27 -6.35 2.63
C VAL A 6 7.98 -7.14 1.35
N ILE A 7 8.88 -7.06 0.38
CA ILE A 7 8.79 -7.75 -0.91
C ILE A 7 10.16 -8.38 -1.18
N GLY A 8 10.19 -9.72 -1.28
CA GLY A 8 11.45 -10.46 -1.31
C GLY A 8 12.36 -10.11 -0.12
N LYS A 9 13.56 -9.60 -0.43
CA LYS A 9 14.58 -9.19 0.54
C LYS A 9 14.54 -7.70 0.90
N SER A 10 13.58 -6.94 0.36
CA SER A 10 13.55 -5.49 0.45
C SER A 10 12.36 -5.00 1.26
N ILE A 11 12.59 -4.00 2.12
CA ILE A 11 11.56 -3.26 2.85
C ILE A 11 11.34 -1.94 2.11
N TYR A 12 10.09 -1.58 1.83
CA TYR A 12 9.72 -0.36 1.13
C TYR A 12 8.80 0.52 2.00
N TRP A 13 9.00 1.84 1.95
CA TRP A 13 8.14 2.82 2.61
C TRP A 13 8.16 4.17 1.88
N CYS A 14 7.07 4.94 2.03
CA CYS A 14 7.04 6.32 1.56
C CYS A 14 7.94 7.20 2.44
N ALA A 15 8.72 8.07 1.82
CA ALA A 15 9.50 9.10 2.50
C ALA A 15 9.38 10.44 1.77
N VAL A 16 9.87 11.50 2.40
CA VAL A 16 9.89 12.85 1.86
C VAL A 16 11.33 13.32 1.81
N ASP A 17 11.76 13.75 0.63
CA ASP A 17 12.97 14.55 0.46
C ASP A 17 12.61 16.02 0.65
N CYS A 18 13.34 16.68 1.55
CA CYS A 18 13.13 18.07 1.93
C CYS A 18 14.35 18.87 1.45
N THR A 19 14.15 19.72 0.45
CA THR A 19 15.21 20.57 -0.08
C THR A 19 14.85 22.04 0.10
N THR A 20 15.85 22.87 0.41
CA THR A 20 15.69 24.32 0.47
C THR A 20 16.38 24.91 -0.76
N VAL A 21 15.60 25.52 -1.65
CA VAL A 21 16.12 26.23 -2.83
C VAL A 21 15.63 27.67 -2.74
N ASP A 22 16.55 28.63 -2.72
CA ASP A 22 16.25 30.07 -2.63
C ASP A 22 15.33 30.46 -1.46
N SER A 23 15.55 29.86 -0.29
CA SER A 23 14.71 30.02 0.92
C SER A 23 13.28 29.47 0.82
N VAL A 24 12.94 28.75 -0.26
CA VAL A 24 11.66 28.04 -0.40
C VAL A 24 11.85 26.56 -0.03
N PHE A 25 11.05 26.09 0.93
CA PHE A 25 11.02 24.69 1.33
C PHE A 25 10.24 23.88 0.29
N LYS A 26 10.94 22.98 -0.41
CA LYS A 26 10.34 22.05 -1.38
C LYS A 26 10.37 20.65 -0.79
N THR A 27 9.20 20.01 -0.78
CA THR A 27 9.06 18.62 -0.41
C THR A 27 8.76 17.79 -1.64
N ARG A 28 9.43 16.64 -1.76
CA ARG A 28 9.15 15.67 -2.81
C ARG A 28 8.99 14.30 -2.18
N ASN A 29 7.91 13.62 -2.51
CA ASN A 29 7.71 12.25 -2.10
C ASN A 29 8.64 11.34 -2.90
N LEU A 30 9.16 10.33 -2.23
CA LEU A 30 9.90 9.24 -2.84
C LEU A 30 9.57 7.95 -2.12
N ILE A 31 10.00 6.82 -2.70
CA ILE A 31 9.98 5.55 -2.00
C ILE A 31 11.40 5.20 -1.62
N MET A 32 11.61 4.94 -0.34
CA MET A 32 12.85 4.34 0.14
C MET A 32 12.71 2.84 0.12
N SER A 33 13.82 2.17 -0.19
CA SER A 33 13.97 0.74 -0.02
C SER A 33 15.19 0.42 0.82
N PHE A 34 15.12 -0.68 1.56
CA PHE A 34 16.22 -1.24 2.32
C PHE A 34 16.37 -2.72 1.99
N ASP A 35 17.50 -3.08 1.37
CA ASP A 35 17.88 -4.48 1.10
C ASP A 35 18.43 -5.09 2.39
N ILE A 36 17.69 -6.05 2.97
CA ILE A 36 18.05 -6.71 4.23
C ILE A 36 19.31 -7.58 4.08
N THR A 37 19.59 -8.09 2.88
CA THR A 37 20.72 -8.99 2.63
C THR A 37 22.04 -8.22 2.52
N ASN A 38 22.00 -7.07 1.83
CA ASN A 38 23.19 -6.26 1.60
C ASN A 38 23.30 -5.06 2.57
N GLU A 39 22.28 -4.84 3.40
CA GLU A 39 22.14 -3.70 4.30
C GLU A 39 22.28 -2.33 3.57
N LYS A 40 21.66 -2.22 2.39
CA LYS A 40 21.76 -1.02 1.53
C LYS A 40 20.44 -0.30 1.41
N PHE A 41 20.52 1.03 1.45
CA PHE A 41 19.39 1.91 1.15
C PHE A 41 19.43 2.34 -0.30
N GLU A 42 18.27 2.30 -0.96
CA GLU A 42 18.11 2.76 -2.34
C GLU A 42 16.82 3.57 -2.46
N VAL A 43 16.82 4.52 -3.41
CA VAL A 43 15.67 5.37 -3.72
C VAL A 43 14.97 4.81 -4.95
N VAL A 44 13.69 4.49 -4.80
CA VAL A 44 12.79 4.18 -5.92
C VAL A 44 12.16 5.49 -6.38
N VAL A 45 12.53 5.92 -7.59
CA VAL A 45 12.10 7.19 -8.15
C VAL A 45 10.61 7.12 -8.49
N LEU A 46 9.84 8.07 -7.95
CA LEU A 46 8.43 8.23 -8.28
C LEU A 46 8.25 9.03 -9.58
N PRO A 47 7.21 8.75 -10.38
CA PRO A 47 6.78 9.65 -11.45
C PRO A 47 6.54 11.06 -10.92
N GLU A 48 6.87 12.09 -11.72
CA GLU A 48 6.84 13.51 -11.33
C GLU A 48 5.52 13.90 -10.64
N ARG A 49 4.39 13.46 -11.20
CA ARG A 49 3.05 13.70 -10.63
C ARG A 49 2.95 13.18 -9.20
N MET A 50 3.41 11.97 -8.91
CA MET A 50 3.32 11.37 -7.57
C MET A 50 4.30 12.01 -6.59
N ALA A 51 5.46 12.43 -7.08
CA ALA A 51 6.48 13.08 -6.26
C ALA A 51 6.01 14.41 -5.66
N ILE A 52 4.99 15.07 -6.23
CA ILE A 52 4.50 16.38 -5.78
C ILE A 52 3.12 16.33 -5.08
N ILE A 53 2.49 15.17 -4.98
CA ILE A 53 1.22 14.99 -4.26
C ILE A 53 1.41 15.23 -2.76
N THR A 54 0.37 15.59 -2.02
CA THR A 54 0.45 15.65 -0.55
C THR A 54 0.82 14.28 0.03
N PHE A 55 1.87 14.21 0.85
CA PHE A 55 2.40 12.95 1.39
C PHE A 55 1.33 12.06 2.06
N SER A 56 0.35 12.66 2.76
CA SER A 56 -0.74 11.93 3.41
C SER A 56 -1.68 11.20 2.46
N LEU A 57 -1.59 11.46 1.16
CA LEU A 57 -2.37 10.81 0.11
C LEU A 57 -1.62 9.64 -0.55
N LEU A 58 -0.42 9.32 -0.10
CA LEU A 58 0.36 8.22 -0.63
C LEU A 58 0.59 7.15 0.43
N SER A 59 0.43 5.90 0.02
CA SER A 59 0.87 4.74 0.81
C SER A 59 1.38 3.62 -0.09
N VAL A 60 2.18 2.73 0.48
CA VAL A 60 2.70 1.54 -0.22
C VAL A 60 1.98 0.28 0.24
N SER A 61 1.88 -0.68 -0.67
CA SER A 61 1.32 -2.00 -0.41
C SER A 61 1.99 -3.06 -1.29
N LYS A 62 1.62 -4.32 -1.07
CA LYS A 62 2.13 -5.47 -1.83
C LYS A 62 0.98 -6.12 -2.59
N LEU A 63 1.18 -6.29 -3.90
CA LEU A 63 0.32 -7.14 -4.72
C LEU A 63 1.18 -8.21 -5.38
N ARG A 64 1.05 -9.45 -4.89
CA ARG A 64 1.97 -10.55 -5.25
C ARG A 64 3.41 -10.09 -4.98
N GLU A 65 4.38 -10.31 -5.85
CA GLU A 65 5.77 -9.88 -5.64
C GLU A 65 6.08 -8.50 -6.25
N SER A 66 5.07 -7.64 -6.39
CA SER A 66 5.23 -6.29 -6.95
C SER A 66 4.85 -5.22 -5.94
N LEU A 67 5.64 -4.13 -5.94
CA LEU A 67 5.37 -2.94 -5.16
C LEU A 67 4.17 -2.19 -5.75
N VAL A 68 3.27 -1.79 -4.87
CA VAL A 68 2.07 -1.02 -5.23
C VAL A 68 2.08 0.31 -4.48
N ILE A 69 1.73 1.37 -5.21
CA ILE A 69 1.43 2.70 -4.66
C ILE A 69 -0.08 2.90 -4.70
N LEU A 70 -0.59 3.39 -3.59
CA LEU A 70 -1.96 3.81 -3.42
C LEU A 70 -1.98 5.34 -3.39
N GLU A 71 -2.56 5.94 -4.42
CA GLU A 71 -2.83 7.37 -4.49
C GLU A 71 -4.27 7.60 -4.02
N ASP A 72 -4.41 8.19 -2.85
CA ASP A 72 -5.69 8.56 -2.26
C ASP A 72 -6.23 9.82 -2.97
N ASN A 73 -7.41 9.71 -3.56
CA ASN A 73 -8.06 10.78 -4.32
C ASN A 73 -9.09 11.52 -3.45
N LYS A 74 -8.76 11.79 -2.18
CA LYS A 74 -9.56 12.62 -1.25
C LYS A 74 -9.64 14.09 -1.73
N CYS A 75 -10.36 14.34 -2.81
CA CYS A 75 -10.76 15.67 -3.25
C CYS A 75 -12.29 15.75 -3.20
N GLY A 76 -12.82 16.36 -2.13
CA GLY A 76 -14.22 16.75 -2.00
C GLY A 76 -15.22 15.62 -2.21
N TYR A 77 -15.16 14.59 -1.36
CA TYR A 77 -16.13 13.50 -1.39
C TYR A 77 -17.54 14.08 -1.15
N ASN A 78 -18.40 13.96 -2.16
CA ASN A 78 -19.81 14.25 -2.01
C ASN A 78 -20.48 12.96 -1.53
N THR A 79 -21.02 12.96 -0.30
CA THR A 79 -21.69 11.82 0.34
C THR A 79 -22.88 11.25 -0.42
N THR A 80 -23.27 11.87 -1.55
CA THR A 80 -24.35 11.39 -2.41
C THR A 80 -23.87 10.65 -3.65
N ASN A 81 -22.56 10.54 -3.91
CA ASN A 81 -22.05 10.02 -5.17
C ASN A 81 -21.14 8.79 -4.98
N GLU A 82 -21.76 7.63 -4.79
CA GLU A 82 -21.12 6.31 -4.64
C GLU A 82 -20.20 5.92 -5.83
N GLU A 83 -20.25 6.67 -6.94
CA GLU A 83 -19.41 6.46 -8.13
C GLU A 83 -18.04 7.16 -8.06
N GLN A 84 -17.76 7.94 -7.01
CA GLN A 84 -16.53 8.72 -6.93
C GLN A 84 -15.30 7.81 -6.70
N VAL A 85 -14.31 7.96 -7.57
CA VAL A 85 -13.02 7.28 -7.43
C VAL A 85 -12.31 7.79 -6.18
N CYS A 86 -12.11 6.92 -5.21
CA CYS A 86 -11.49 7.27 -3.92
C CYS A 86 -10.00 6.95 -3.88
N CYS A 87 -9.51 5.97 -4.66
CA CYS A 87 -8.09 5.63 -4.70
C CYS A 87 -7.67 5.12 -6.08
N THR A 88 -6.46 5.48 -6.52
CA THR A 88 -5.83 4.93 -7.73
C THR A 88 -4.71 3.98 -7.33
N VAL A 89 -4.73 2.77 -7.90
CA VAL A 89 -3.74 1.73 -7.64
C VAL A 89 -2.72 1.72 -8.77
N TRP A 90 -1.45 1.92 -8.41
CA TRP A 90 -0.31 1.92 -9.32
C TRP A 90 0.63 0.78 -8.97
N MET A 91 1.10 0.04 -9.96
CA MET A 91 2.05 -1.06 -9.76
C MET A 91 3.37 -0.73 -10.43
N MET A 92 4.44 -1.02 -9.71
CA MET A 92 5.80 -0.99 -10.25
C MET A 92 5.94 -2.07 -11.31
N GLU A 93 6.37 -1.69 -12.51
CA GLU A 93 6.54 -2.64 -13.60
C GLU A 93 7.72 -3.59 -13.30
N GLN A 94 7.55 -4.86 -13.62
CA GLN A 94 8.62 -5.84 -13.40
C GLN A 94 9.79 -5.56 -14.35
N GLY A 95 10.99 -5.40 -13.79
CA GLY A 95 12.23 -5.21 -14.55
C GLY A 95 12.58 -3.76 -14.87
N VAL A 96 11.77 -2.78 -14.47
CA VAL A 96 12.09 -1.35 -14.60
C VAL A 96 11.82 -0.68 -13.26
N GLU A 97 12.88 -0.35 -12.53
CA GLU A 97 12.77 0.13 -11.15
C GLU A 97 12.18 1.55 -11.00
N THR A 98 11.77 2.17 -12.10
CA THR A 98 11.35 3.57 -12.16
C THR A 98 10.02 3.80 -12.87
N SER A 99 9.34 2.75 -13.36
CA SER A 99 8.04 2.89 -14.01
C SER A 99 6.91 2.32 -13.15
N PHE A 100 5.88 3.15 -12.98
CA PHE A 100 4.63 2.77 -12.33
C PHE A 100 3.49 2.90 -13.32
N THR A 101 2.75 1.81 -13.48
CA THR A 101 1.59 1.75 -14.38
C THR A 101 0.31 1.66 -13.56
N LYS A 102 -0.70 2.43 -13.98
CA LYS A 102 -2.03 2.39 -13.36
C LYS A 102 -2.64 1.01 -13.61
N LEU A 103 -3.02 0.31 -12.55
CA LEU A 103 -3.73 -0.96 -12.65
C LEU A 103 -5.24 -0.73 -12.75
N PHE A 104 -5.80 -0.04 -11.76
CA PHE A 104 -7.23 0.25 -11.67
C PHE A 104 -7.49 1.39 -10.69
N SER A 105 -8.74 1.82 -10.64
CA SER A 105 -9.25 2.78 -9.66
C SER A 105 -10.26 2.08 -8.75
N ILE A 106 -10.30 2.50 -7.49
CA ILE A 106 -11.18 1.98 -6.47
C ILE A 106 -12.35 2.96 -6.31
N LYS A 107 -13.56 2.40 -6.27
CA LYS A 107 -14.78 3.07 -5.82
C LYS A 107 -15.25 2.32 -4.57
N ALA A 108 -15.20 2.99 -3.42
CA ALA A 108 -15.59 2.38 -2.15
C ALA A 108 -17.09 2.62 -1.91
N PRO A 109 -17.81 1.68 -1.29
CA PRO A 109 -19.24 1.84 -0.94
C PRO A 109 -19.48 2.86 0.19
N GLY A 110 -18.42 3.49 0.71
CA GLY A 110 -18.43 4.45 1.81
C GLY A 110 -17.11 5.21 1.87
N GLN A 111 -16.80 5.84 3.00
CA GLN A 111 -15.54 6.57 3.15
C GLN A 111 -14.37 5.59 3.14
N LEU A 112 -13.48 5.65 2.14
CA LEU A 112 -12.26 4.86 2.17
C LEU A 112 -11.31 5.40 3.25
N MET A 113 -11.14 4.62 4.32
CA MET A 113 -10.18 4.95 5.37
C MET A 113 -8.77 4.54 4.95
N ARG A 114 -8.63 3.29 4.49
CA ARG A 114 -7.37 2.77 3.92
C ARG A 114 -7.59 1.47 3.14
N VAL A 115 -6.66 1.17 2.25
CA VAL A 115 -6.48 -0.20 1.72
C VAL A 115 -5.53 -0.95 2.66
N VAL A 116 -5.99 -2.06 3.22
CA VAL A 116 -5.19 -2.85 4.18
C VAL A 116 -4.38 -3.94 3.50
N GLY A 117 -4.71 -4.30 2.25
CA GLY A 117 -3.95 -5.26 1.46
C GLY A 117 -4.71 -5.71 0.22
N PHE A 118 -4.21 -6.75 -0.45
CA PHE A 118 -4.81 -7.33 -1.63
C PHE A 118 -5.01 -8.84 -1.47
N ARG A 119 -6.12 -9.36 -1.99
CA ARG A 119 -6.34 -10.80 -2.09
C ARG A 119 -5.41 -11.40 -3.15
N ARG A 120 -5.24 -12.73 -3.11
CA ARG A 120 -4.48 -13.49 -4.12
C ARG A 120 -4.87 -13.20 -5.56
N ARG A 121 -6.16 -12.89 -5.82
CA ARG A 121 -6.66 -12.57 -7.17
C ARG A 121 -6.45 -11.10 -7.58
N GLY A 122 -5.95 -10.25 -6.69
CA GLY A 122 -5.65 -8.84 -6.95
C GLY A 122 -6.74 -7.86 -6.54
N GLY A 123 -7.89 -8.33 -6.06
CA GLY A 123 -8.91 -7.44 -5.51
C GLY A 123 -8.49 -6.89 -4.13
N PRO A 124 -8.61 -5.58 -3.88
CA PRO A 124 -8.19 -4.97 -2.62
C PRO A 124 -9.11 -5.36 -1.47
N ILE A 125 -8.54 -5.33 -0.27
CA ILE A 125 -9.21 -5.40 1.02
C ILE A 125 -9.12 -4.00 1.63
N MET A 126 -10.24 -3.44 2.02
CA MET A 126 -10.38 -2.04 2.38
C MET A 126 -11.05 -1.91 3.73
N GLU A 127 -10.63 -0.92 4.48
CA GLU A 127 -11.35 -0.41 5.65
C GLU A 127 -12.15 0.80 5.18
N VAL A 128 -13.48 0.70 5.32
CA VAL A 128 -14.40 1.76 4.94
C VAL A 128 -15.26 2.15 6.13
N GLN A 129 -15.61 3.42 6.24
CA GLN A 129 -16.56 3.90 7.24
C GLN A 129 -17.93 4.09 6.57
N ASP A 130 -18.96 3.46 7.14
CA ASP A 130 -20.35 3.71 6.75
C ASP A 130 -20.80 5.06 7.33
N TYR A 131 -21.42 5.89 6.49
CA TYR A 131 -21.96 7.18 6.88
C TYR A 131 -23.24 7.06 7.73
N ALA A 132 -23.97 5.94 7.63
CA ALA A 132 -25.19 5.72 8.41
C ALA A 132 -24.89 5.39 9.88
N PHE A 133 -23.72 4.80 10.15
CA PHE A 133 -23.30 4.38 11.48
C PHE A 133 -21.89 4.93 11.75
N GLU A 134 -21.82 6.20 12.18
CA GLU A 134 -20.57 6.96 12.38
C GLU A 134 -19.52 6.27 13.29
N SER A 135 -19.90 5.23 14.04
CA SER A 135 -19.04 4.55 15.02
C SER A 135 -18.54 3.17 14.57
N THR A 136 -18.92 2.67 13.40
CA THR A 136 -18.50 1.35 12.92
C THR A 136 -17.78 1.41 11.58
N GLU A 137 -16.57 0.87 11.55
CA GLU A 137 -15.81 0.62 10.34
C GLU A 137 -16.11 -0.79 9.83
N GLU A 138 -15.97 -0.98 8.53
CA GLU A 138 -16.19 -2.26 7.88
C GLU A 138 -14.99 -2.67 7.04
N LEU A 139 -14.64 -3.95 7.14
CA LEU A 139 -13.70 -4.59 6.25
C LEU A 139 -14.44 -5.06 5.01
N VAL A 140 -14.12 -4.46 3.88
CA VAL A 140 -14.78 -4.70 2.59
C VAL A 140 -13.79 -5.21 1.57
N VAL A 141 -14.25 -6.14 0.75
CA VAL A 141 -13.51 -6.68 -0.38
C VAL A 141 -14.08 -6.13 -1.66
N TYR A 142 -13.22 -5.53 -2.50
CA TYR A 142 -13.61 -4.99 -3.79
C TYR A 142 -13.15 -5.89 -4.93
N GLU A 143 -14.00 -6.03 -5.95
CA GLU A 143 -13.73 -6.71 -7.21
C GLU A 143 -13.53 -5.67 -8.33
N PRO A 144 -12.29 -5.36 -8.75
CA PRO A 144 -12.02 -4.29 -9.70
C PRO A 144 -12.70 -4.46 -11.06
N ASN A 145 -12.97 -5.70 -11.49
CA ASN A 145 -13.57 -5.98 -12.79
C ASN A 145 -15.08 -5.77 -12.83
N SER A 146 -15.77 -6.00 -11.70
CA SER A 146 -17.22 -5.84 -11.61
C SER A 146 -17.63 -4.60 -10.81
N GLU A 147 -16.65 -3.91 -10.20
CA GLU A 147 -16.84 -2.79 -9.28
C GLU A 147 -17.75 -3.11 -8.09
N LEU A 148 -17.88 -4.41 -7.75
CA LEU A 148 -18.72 -4.87 -6.64
C LEU A 148 -17.90 -4.98 -5.37
N SER A 149 -18.56 -4.66 -4.25
CA SER A 149 -18.01 -4.75 -2.91
C SER A 149 -18.76 -5.79 -2.08
N ASN A 150 -18.02 -6.58 -1.30
CA ASN A 150 -18.58 -7.55 -0.37
C ASN A 150 -18.11 -7.20 1.05
N HIS A 151 -19.06 -7.03 1.96
CA HIS A 151 -18.81 -6.77 3.37
C HIS A 151 -18.36 -8.05 4.06
N LEU A 152 -17.26 -7.99 4.81
CA LEU A 152 -16.72 -9.15 5.53
C LEU A 152 -17.06 -9.10 7.02
N ILE A 153 -16.65 -8.02 7.69
CA ILE A 153 -16.64 -7.88 9.14
C ILE A 153 -16.84 -6.41 9.47
N SER A 154 -17.67 -6.11 10.47
CA SER A 154 -17.82 -4.76 11.04
C SER A 154 -17.12 -4.70 12.41
N GLY A 155 -16.52 -3.57 12.73
CA GLY A 155 -15.71 -3.37 13.95
C GLY A 155 -15.41 -1.90 14.19
N SER A 156 -14.56 -1.60 15.18
CA SER A 156 -14.14 -0.22 15.48
C SER A 156 -12.80 0.16 14.85
N SER A 157 -11.96 -0.83 14.52
CA SER A 157 -10.71 -0.67 13.77
C SER A 157 -10.14 -2.03 13.37
N PHE A 158 -9.42 -2.08 12.25
CA PHE A 158 -8.80 -3.30 11.76
C PHE A 158 -7.27 -3.20 11.68
N THR A 159 -6.59 -4.28 12.08
CA THR A 159 -5.16 -4.47 11.84
C THR A 159 -4.96 -5.74 11.05
N VAL A 160 -4.43 -5.60 9.83
CA VAL A 160 -4.12 -6.73 8.94
C VAL A 160 -2.61 -6.78 8.74
N ASN A 161 -2.01 -7.90 9.11
CA ASN A 161 -0.57 -8.14 8.95
C ASN A 161 -0.35 -9.34 8.02
N SER A 162 0.69 -9.26 7.20
CA SER A 162 1.17 -10.42 6.45
C SER A 162 2.04 -11.28 7.37
N TYR A 163 1.76 -12.57 7.42
CA TYR A 163 2.56 -13.55 8.15
C TYR A 163 3.10 -14.59 7.17
N ILE A 164 4.41 -14.84 7.22
CA ILE A 164 5.05 -15.92 6.48
C ILE A 164 5.63 -16.90 7.50
N GLU A 165 5.20 -18.17 7.41
CA GLU A 165 5.82 -19.25 8.17
C GLU A 165 7.01 -19.76 7.40
N THR A 166 8.18 -19.78 8.03
CA THR A 166 9.39 -20.40 7.48
C THR A 166 9.70 -21.63 8.31
N LEU A 167 9.61 -22.81 7.72
CA LEU A 167 10.11 -24.04 8.32
C LEU A 167 11.64 -24.05 8.16
N VAL A 168 12.36 -23.86 9.27
CA VAL A 168 13.80 -24.07 9.31
C VAL A 168 14.06 -25.50 9.79
N LEU A 169 14.58 -26.33 8.90
CA LEU A 169 15.05 -27.66 9.27
C LEU A 169 16.35 -27.50 10.06
N LEU A 170 16.30 -27.66 11.38
CA LEU A 170 17.52 -27.76 12.19
C LEU A 170 18.16 -29.12 11.88
N GLY A 171 19.10 -29.13 10.94
CA GLY A 171 19.90 -30.31 10.62
C GLY A 171 20.74 -30.70 11.82
N SER A 172 20.45 -31.84 12.44
CA SER A 172 21.32 -32.48 13.41
C SER A 172 22.39 -33.29 12.68
N SER A 173 23.62 -32.79 12.67
CA SER A 173 24.85 -33.51 12.31
C SER A 173 26.01 -32.73 12.95
N ASP A 174 26.91 -33.27 13.76
CA ASP A 174 27.48 -34.62 13.76
C ASP A 174 27.77 -35.13 15.19
N CYS A 175 27.32 -36.35 15.50
CA CYS A 175 27.98 -37.16 16.53
C CYS A 175 29.29 -37.71 15.94
N SER A 176 30.34 -36.91 15.95
CA SER A 176 31.71 -37.41 15.80
C SER A 176 32.38 -37.48 17.17
N SER A 177 32.22 -38.61 17.85
CA SER A 177 33.04 -39.15 18.95
C SER A 177 32.45 -40.54 19.22
N TYR A 178 33.13 -41.67 19.03
CA TYR A 178 34.53 -42.06 19.27
C TYR A 178 35.00 -43.11 18.25
#